data_AF-A0A933KUS4-F1
#
_entry.id   AF-A0A933KUS4-F1
#
_cell.length_a   1.000
_cell.length_b   1.000
_cell.length_c   1.000
_cell.angle_alpha   90.00
_cell.angle_beta   90.00
_cell.angle_gamma   90.00
#
_symmetry.space_group_name_H-M   'P 1'
#
loop_
_entity.id
_entity.type
_entity.pdbx_description
1 polymer ?
#
loop_
_entity_poly.entity_id
_entity_poly.type
_entity_poly.pdbx_seq_one_letter_code
_entity_poly.pdbx_strand_id
1 'polypeptide(L)' 'MTPDPLGRIGSDDPLLHQFRNHLSVIVGFCDLLLDELPEGDARRADLLEMSKASHEAVALLPALRERLR' A
#
# COMPACT_ATOMS: atom_id res chain seq x y z
N MET A 1 16.07 -29.99 4.03
CA MET A 1 15.62 -28.79 3.31
C MET A 1 16.87 -28.12 2.73
N THR A 2 17.15 -28.32 1.44
CA THR A 2 18.26 -27.64 0.76
C THR A 2 17.89 -26.17 0.52
N PRO A 3 18.77 -25.18 0.79
CA PRO A 3 18.49 -23.80 0.43
C PRO A 3 18.54 -23.65 -1.10
N ASP A 4 17.66 -22.80 -1.61
CA ASP A 4 17.57 -22.41 -3.02
C ASP A 4 18.90 -21.75 -3.48
N PRO A 5 19.54 -22.23 -4.57
CA PRO A 5 20.78 -21.66 -5.11
C PRO A 5 20.60 -20.30 -5.80
N LEU A 6 19.36 -19.86 -6.01
CA LEU A 6 19.03 -18.56 -6.59
C LEU A 6 18.43 -17.66 -5.52
N GLY A 7 19.26 -17.25 -4.55
CA GLY A 7 18.94 -16.31 -3.47
C GLY A 7 18.48 -14.91 -3.94
N ARG A 8 17.43 -14.87 -4.75
CA ARG A 8 16.63 -13.71 -5.10
C ARG A 8 15.46 -13.65 -4.12
N ILE A 9 15.79 -13.60 -2.83
CA ILE A 9 14.96 -12.83 -1.92
C ILE A 9 15.12 -11.41 -2.44
N GLY A 10 14.06 -10.85 -3.04
CA GLY A 10 14.05 -9.47 -3.48
C GLY A 10 14.63 -8.59 -2.39
N SER A 11 15.69 -7.88 -2.75
CA SER A 11 16.45 -6.94 -1.94
C SER A 11 15.61 -5.70 -1.59
N ASP A 12 14.53 -5.89 -0.84
CA ASP A 12 13.72 -4.82 -0.30
C ASP A 12 13.95 -4.76 1.22
N ASP A 13 14.23 -3.56 1.71
CA ASP A 13 14.35 -3.25 3.13
C ASP A 13 13.14 -3.83 3.90
N PRO A 14 13.34 -4.67 4.94
CA PRO A 14 12.26 -5.25 5.72
C PRO A 14 11.23 -4.22 6.22
N LEU A 15 11.68 -2.99 6.52
CA LEU A 15 10.81 -1.89 6.92
C LEU A 15 9.96 -1.38 5.74
N LEU A 16 10.55 -1.19 4.57
CA LEU A 16 9.80 -0.79 3.36
C LEU A 16 8.78 -1.86 2.96
N HIS A 17 9.12 -3.13 3.10
CA HIS A 17 8.18 -4.22 2.83
C HIS A 17 6.98 -4.16 3.78
N GLN A 18 7.22 -4.04 5.09
CA GLN A 18 6.15 -3.91 6.09
C GLN A 18 5.30 -2.66 5.85
N PHE A 19 5.94 -1.53 5.51
CA PHE A 19 5.26 -0.28 5.21
C PHE A 19 4.35 -0.41 3.96
N ARG A 20 4.85 -1.00 2.87
CA ARG A 20 4.05 -1.31 1.67
C ARG A 20 2.86 -2.21 2.00
N ASN A 21 3.06 -3.21 2.86
CA ASN A 21 2.00 -4.12 3.25
C ASN A 21 0.86 -3.38 3.97
N HIS A 22 1.17 -2.50 4.91
CA HIS A 22 0.15 -1.69 5.59
C HIS A 22 -0.59 -0.74 4.64
N LEU A 23 0.11 -0.08 3.71
CA LEU A 23 -0.54 0.78 2.71
C LEU A 23 -1.50 -0.03 1.82
N SER A 24 -1.09 -1.23 1.41
CA SER A 24 -1.95 -2.11 0.59
C SER A 24 -3.24 -2.49 1.33
N VAL A 25 -3.15 -2.74 2.65
CA VAL A 25 -4.32 -3.02 3.50
C VAL A 25 -5.24 -1.80 3.60
N ILE A 26 -4.67 -0.61 3.81
CA ILE A 26 -5.46 0.64 3.89
C ILE A 26 -6.20 0.89 2.57
N VAL A 27 -5.50 0.79 1.44
CA VAL A 27 -6.12 0.91 0.10
C VAL A 27 -7.29 -0.07 -0.04
N GLY A 28 -7.08 -1.35 0.26
CA GLY A 28 -8.12 -2.36 0.14
C GLY A 28 -9.35 -2.09 1.02
N PHE A 29 -9.16 -1.59 2.24
CA PHE A 29 -10.29 -1.20 3.09
C PHE A 29 -11.00 0.06 2.59
N CYS A 30 -10.27 1.06 2.09
CA CYS A 30 -10.89 2.23 1.50
C CYS A 30 -11.75 1.85 0.28
N ASP A 31 -11.23 0.98 -0.59
CA ASP A 31 -11.95 0.52 -1.78
C ASP A 31 -13.20 -0.29 -1.40
N LEU A 32 -13.09 -1.20 -0.42
CA LEU A 32 -14.23 -1.97 0.09
C LEU A 32 -15.32 -1.06 0.67
N LEU A 33 -14.95 -0.11 1.53
CA LEU A 33 -15.91 0.80 2.15
C LEU A 33 -16.53 1.75 1.10
N LEU A 34 -15.76 2.19 0.11
CA LEU A 34 -16.28 2.98 -1.01
C LEU A 34 -17.17 2.16 -1.96
N ASP A 35 -17.13 0.85 -1.95
CA ASP A 35 -18.10 0.03 -2.69
C ASP A 35 -19.42 -0.11 -1.90
N GLU A 36 -19.34 -0.18 -0.57
CA GLU A 36 -20.50 -0.37 0.31
C GLU A 36 -21.32 0.91 0.57
N LEU A 37 -20.71 2.09 0.48
CA LEU A 37 -21.40 3.34 0.79
C LEU A 37 -22.20 3.90 -0.39
N PRO A 38 -23.44 4.38 -0.21
CA PRO A 38 -24.17 5.07 -1.28
C PRO A 38 -23.57 6.45 -1.57
N GLU A 39 -23.69 6.93 -2.82
CA GLU A 39 -23.07 8.20 -3.29
C GLU A 39 -23.35 9.43 -2.41
N GLY A 40 -24.48 9.46 -1.70
CA GLY A 40 -24.86 10.55 -0.79
C GLY A 40 -24.40 10.39 0.66
N ASP A 41 -23.65 9.33 1.03
CA ASP A 41 -23.18 9.14 2.41
C ASP A 41 -22.09 10.18 2.74
N ALA A 42 -22.28 10.88 3.87
CA ALA A 42 -21.36 11.92 4.33
C ALA A 42 -19.92 11.43 4.52
N ARG A 43 -19.71 10.14 4.80
CA ARG A 43 -18.39 9.53 4.99
C ARG A 43 -17.65 9.24 3.69
N ARG A 44 -18.34 9.22 2.53
CA ARG A 44 -17.67 8.96 1.24
C ARG A 44 -16.62 9.99 0.93
N ALA A 45 -16.87 11.27 1.25
CA ALA A 45 -15.90 12.33 0.98
C ALA A 45 -14.57 12.07 1.71
N ASP A 46 -14.64 11.73 3.00
CA ASP A 46 -13.47 11.41 3.80
C ASP A 46 -12.76 10.14 3.29
N LEU A 47 -13.52 9.09 2.93
CA LEU A 47 -12.96 7.85 2.40
C LEU A 47 -12.32 8.01 1.03
N LEU A 48 -12.85 8.88 0.17
CA LEU A 48 -12.26 9.21 -1.12
C LEU A 48 -10.90 9.90 -0.94
N GLU A 49 -10.79 10.84 0.00
CA GLU A 49 -9.52 11.49 0.32
C GLU A 49 -8.52 10.50 0.93
N MET A 50 -8.96 9.61 1.83
CA MET A 50 -8.13 8.53 2.36
C MET A 50 -7.64 7.58 1.26
N SER A 51 -8.53 7.14 0.35
CA SER A 51 -8.17 6.28 -0.77
C SER A 51 -7.13 6.95 -1.66
N LYS A 52 -7.35 8.22 -2.03
CA LYS A 52 -6.42 9.01 -2.84
C LYS A 52 -5.05 9.13 -2.18
N ALA A 53 -4.99 9.55 -0.91
CA ALA A 53 -3.75 9.71 -0.18
C ALA A 53 -2.97 8.38 -0.06
N SER A 54 -3.70 7.27 0.13
CA SER A 54 -3.11 5.94 0.23
C SER A 54 -2.49 5.49 -1.11
N HIS A 55 -3.18 5.73 -2.22
CA HIS A 55 -2.66 5.47 -3.56
C HIS A 55 -1.42 6.32 -3.89
N GLU A 56 -1.46 7.61 -3.55
CA GLU A 56 -0.31 8.51 -3.71
C GLU A 56 0.89 8.03 -2.88
N ALA A 57 0.68 7.60 -1.63
CA ALA A 57 1.75 7.06 -0.79
C ALA A 57 2.38 5.79 -1.38
N VAL A 58 1.58 4.87 -1.94
CA VAL A 58 2.09 3.68 -2.64
C VAL A 58 2.94 4.07 -3.84
N ALA A 59 2.54 5.09 -4.60
CA ALA A 59 3.29 5.59 -5.76
C ALA A 59 4.66 6.20 -5.39
N LEU A 60 4.86 6.63 -4.14
CA LEU A 60 6.15 7.14 -3.65
C LEU A 60 7.15 6.04 -3.28
N LEU A 61 6.70 4.80 -3.04
CA LEU A 61 7.56 3.71 -2.57
C LEU A 61 8.78 3.41 -3.47
N PRO A 62 8.67 3.42 -4.81
CA PRO A 62 9.84 3.20 -5.68
C PRO A 62 10.93 4.26 -5.46
N ALA A 63 10.54 5.53 -5.40
CA ALA A 63 11.47 6.64 -5.17
C ALA A 63 12.10 6.60 -3.76
N LEU A 64 11.31 6.21 -2.74
CA LEU A 64 11.84 6.01 -1.38
C LEU A 64 12.86 4.88 -1.35
N ARG A 65 12.59 3.77 -2.04
CA ARG A 65 13.52 2.64 -2.14
C ARG A 65 14.84 3.03 -2.80
N GLU A 66 14.80 3.85 -3.86
CA GLU A 66 16.02 4.34 -4.52
C GLU A 66 16.86 5.23 -3.60
N ARG A 67 16.24 6.00 -2.71
CA ARG A 67 16.93 6.90 -1.78
C ARG A 67 17.52 6.20 -0.55
N LEU A 68 17.00 5.01 -0.20
CA LEU A 68 17.43 4.23 0.96
C LEU A 68 18.50 3.17 0.63
N ARG A 69 18.87 3.05 -0.65
CA ARG A 69 20.00 2.24 -1.13
C ARG A 69 21.29 3.05 -1.10
#